data_AF-A0A6A3GX51-F1
#
_entry.id   AF-A0A6A3GX51-F1
#
_cell.length_a   1.000
_cell.length_b   1.000
_cell.length_c   1.000
_cell.angle_alpha   90.00
_cell.angle_beta   90.00
_cell.angle_gamma   90.00
#
_symmetry.space_group_name_H-M   'P 1'
#
loop_
_entity.id
_entity.type
_entity.pdbx_description
1 polymer ?
#
loop_
_entity_poly.entity_id
_entity_poly.type
_entity_poly.pdbx_seq_one_letter_code
_entity_poly.pdbx_strand_id
1 'polypeptide(L)'
;MRLPSLLLCFVAAVANAATQSAAQPILFAATWTKETTNGINTFKLNPADGSLTPYGITPLSFEAKGLNPTYVQGSNKKFSNGERVIYALNRGSTTGYVSAMTLQSNGTLKVINTQKMKGGSPAHVALNPKEDFITVANYVGSLSGFPLNADGSVGAESFYQDFPVGSKVVMDNQATGHIHSTTWLPNSNHVIAANLGGDELLQYELDATKKTLKSLAAVKRPAGSGPRHMALHPNGNIAYVTNELSNTVGVHSIDKNAALLSSKALQEVSTLPAGFTNTSTASDIHLSSNGKFVYVSNRGHNSIVTYQINADGTLKALNWESSRGVTPRGFTIYKDLLIVANQGSDDMYVFKVNANTGALTYTGNSYKIDGAVSLYVAEY
;
A
#
# COMPACT_ATOMS: atom_id res chain seq x y z
N MET A 1 -65.36 3.67 53.11
CA MET A 1 -64.40 3.81 52.00
C MET A 1 -63.29 2.77 52.19
N ARG A 2 -63.29 1.69 51.39
CA ARG A 2 -62.19 0.72 51.32
C ARG A 2 -61.60 0.83 49.91
N LEU A 3 -60.33 1.23 49.79
CA LEU A 3 -59.60 1.19 48.51
C LEU A 3 -59.07 -0.24 48.26
N PRO A 4 -59.11 -0.76 47.03
CA PRO A 4 -58.45 -2.01 46.68
C PRO A 4 -57.00 -1.75 46.29
N SER A 5 -56.09 -2.58 46.81
CA SER A 5 -54.67 -2.59 46.49
C SER A 5 -54.45 -3.24 45.12
N LEU A 6 -53.90 -2.49 44.17
CA LEU A 6 -53.49 -3.00 42.86
C LEU A 6 -52.07 -3.57 42.97
N LEU A 7 -51.91 -4.88 42.76
CA LEU A 7 -50.61 -5.55 42.71
C LEU A 7 -50.06 -5.44 41.28
N LEU A 8 -49.02 -4.63 41.06
CA LEU A 8 -48.30 -4.58 39.78
C LEU A 8 -47.21 -5.66 39.76
N CYS A 9 -47.39 -6.69 38.93
CA CYS A 9 -46.32 -7.62 38.59
C CYS A 9 -45.37 -6.98 37.57
N PHE A 10 -44.12 -6.72 37.97
CA PHE A 10 -43.05 -6.37 37.04
C PHE A 10 -42.49 -7.64 36.41
N VAL A 11 -42.74 -7.85 35.11
CA VAL A 11 -42.03 -8.84 34.30
C VAL A 11 -40.75 -8.19 33.81
N ALA A 12 -39.60 -8.61 34.33
CA ALA A 12 -38.29 -8.17 33.84
C ALA A 12 -38.01 -8.86 32.49
N ALA A 13 -38.10 -8.12 31.39
CA ALA A 13 -37.65 -8.57 30.08
C ALA A 13 -36.11 -8.58 30.06
N VAL A 14 -35.51 -9.76 30.08
CA VAL A 14 -34.07 -9.94 29.88
C VAL A 14 -33.80 -9.80 28.38
N ALA A 15 -33.38 -8.61 27.94
CA ALA A 15 -32.92 -8.40 26.59
C ALA A 15 -31.55 -9.06 26.42
N ASN A 16 -31.49 -10.17 25.68
CA ASN A 16 -30.23 -10.72 25.16
C ASN A 16 -29.65 -9.71 24.15
N ALA A 17 -28.78 -8.83 24.62
CA ALA A 17 -27.91 -8.08 23.74
C ALA A 17 -26.92 -9.06 23.10
N ALA A 18 -27.17 -9.46 21.85
CA ALA A 18 -26.19 -10.16 21.05
C ALA A 18 -24.95 -9.27 20.96
N THR A 19 -23.87 -9.66 21.64
CA THR A 19 -22.57 -9.01 21.50
C THR A 19 -22.13 -9.18 20.05
N GLN A 20 -22.21 -8.11 19.27
CA GLN A 20 -21.62 -8.05 17.95
C GLN A 20 -20.13 -8.34 18.12
N SER A 21 -19.66 -9.48 17.60
CA SER A 21 -18.23 -9.81 17.63
C SER A 21 -17.46 -8.64 17.02
N ALA A 22 -16.47 -8.12 17.75
CA ALA A 22 -15.60 -7.08 17.21
C ALA A 22 -14.95 -7.60 15.92
N ALA A 23 -14.83 -6.72 14.93
CA ALA A 23 -14.20 -7.07 13.66
C ALA A 23 -12.74 -7.46 13.90
N GLN A 24 -12.28 -8.56 13.30
CA GLN A 24 -10.93 -9.09 13.47
C GLN A 24 -10.00 -8.49 12.41
N PRO A 25 -8.95 -7.75 12.79
CA PRO A 25 -7.94 -7.29 11.83
C PRO A 25 -7.13 -8.48 11.32
N ILE A 26 -7.00 -8.56 10.00
CA ILE A 26 -6.21 -9.56 9.29
C ILE A 26 -5.08 -8.85 8.55
N LEU A 27 -3.84 -9.24 8.82
CA LEU A 27 -2.66 -8.84 8.05
C LEU A 27 -2.48 -9.81 6.87
N PHE A 28 -2.33 -9.26 5.68
CA PHE A 28 -1.96 -9.96 4.45
C PHE A 28 -0.52 -9.60 4.11
N ALA A 29 0.34 -10.60 3.93
CA ALA A 29 1.73 -10.44 3.57
C ALA A 29 2.03 -11.14 2.24
N ALA A 30 2.42 -10.35 1.24
CA ALA A 30 2.84 -10.83 -0.07
C ALA A 30 4.37 -10.99 -0.11
N THR A 31 4.86 -12.00 -0.82
CA THR A 31 6.26 -12.45 -0.76
C THR A 31 6.94 -12.46 -2.12
N TRP A 32 8.21 -12.08 -2.14
CA TRP A 32 9.10 -12.15 -3.29
C TRP A 32 9.93 -13.42 -3.19
N THR A 33 9.34 -14.55 -3.55
CA THR A 33 10.02 -15.86 -3.49
C THR A 33 9.59 -16.73 -4.67
N LYS A 34 10.39 -17.75 -4.98
CA LYS A 34 10.07 -18.77 -5.99
C LYS A 34 9.48 -20.04 -5.37
N GLU A 35 9.35 -20.07 -4.04
CA GLU A 35 8.82 -21.23 -3.32
C GLU A 35 7.31 -21.33 -3.57
N THR A 36 6.90 -22.33 -4.35
CA THR A 36 5.53 -22.45 -4.86
C THR A 36 4.48 -22.70 -3.77
N THR A 37 4.92 -23.12 -2.58
CA THR A 37 4.08 -23.29 -1.38
C THR A 37 3.95 -22.00 -0.57
N ASN A 38 4.87 -21.06 -0.76
CA ASN A 38 4.77 -19.71 -0.21
C ASN A 38 3.86 -18.88 -1.15
N GLY A 39 3.35 -17.76 -0.66
CA GLY A 39 2.37 -16.96 -1.39
C GLY A 39 1.86 -15.83 -0.53
N ILE A 40 0.54 -15.64 -0.46
CA ILE A 40 -0.03 -14.67 0.47
C ILE A 40 -0.22 -15.34 1.83
N ASN A 41 0.55 -14.86 2.80
CA ASN A 41 0.44 -15.28 4.19
C ASN A 41 -0.58 -14.38 4.89
N THR A 42 -1.47 -14.95 5.68
CA THR A 42 -2.43 -14.20 6.48
C THR A 42 -2.21 -14.44 7.97
N PHE A 43 -2.41 -13.38 8.76
CA PHE A 43 -2.28 -13.42 10.21
C PHE A 43 -3.46 -12.71 10.84
N LYS A 44 -3.98 -13.26 11.94
CA LYS A 44 -4.86 -12.51 12.84
C LYS A 44 -3.99 -11.55 13.64
N LEU A 45 -4.23 -10.25 13.48
CA LEU A 45 -3.55 -9.20 14.21
C LEU A 45 -4.32 -8.87 15.49
N ASN A 46 -3.66 -8.97 16.64
CA ASN A 46 -4.17 -8.42 17.88
C ASN A 46 -3.83 -6.91 17.95
N PRO A 47 -4.82 -6.00 17.86
CA PRO A 47 -4.54 -4.57 17.87
C PRO A 47 -4.06 -4.04 19.24
N ALA A 48 -4.20 -4.80 20.32
CA ALA A 48 -3.82 -4.35 21.66
C ALA A 48 -2.29 -4.40 21.86
N ASP A 49 -1.65 -5.49 21.44
CA ASP A 49 -0.23 -5.77 21.67
C ASP A 49 0.59 -5.92 20.38
N GLY A 50 -0.06 -6.00 19.22
CA GLY A 50 0.59 -6.18 17.93
C GLY A 50 1.02 -7.61 17.62
N SER A 51 0.60 -8.60 18.41
CA SER A 51 0.88 -10.00 18.12
C SER A 51 0.14 -10.47 16.86
N LEU A 52 0.84 -11.25 16.04
CA LEU A 52 0.35 -11.91 14.84
C LEU A 52 0.20 -13.41 15.10
N THR A 53 -1.02 -13.92 14.98
CA THR A 53 -1.28 -15.37 14.99
C THR A 53 -1.39 -15.83 13.54
N PRO A 54 -0.55 -16.78 13.07
CA PRO A 54 -0.68 -17.35 11.72
C PRO A 54 -2.10 -17.85 11.47
N TYR A 55 -2.67 -17.52 10.32
CA TYR A 55 -4.05 -17.85 9.99
C TYR A 55 -4.13 -18.79 8.79
N GLY A 56 -3.53 -18.42 7.66
CA GLY A 56 -3.46 -19.25 6.47
C GLY A 56 -2.35 -18.83 5.52
N ILE A 57 -2.00 -19.72 4.60
CA ILE A 57 -1.10 -19.44 3.49
C ILE A 57 -1.86 -19.80 2.21
N THR A 58 -1.89 -18.89 1.25
CA THR A 58 -2.49 -19.13 -0.07
C THR A 58 -1.38 -19.25 -1.11
N PRO A 59 -1.05 -20.48 -1.53
CA PRO A 59 -0.15 -20.71 -2.65
C PRO A 59 -0.71 -20.06 -3.91
N LEU A 60 0.15 -19.38 -4.64
CA LEU A 60 -0.20 -18.68 -5.87
C LEU A 60 0.91 -18.89 -6.89
N SER A 61 0.92 -20.08 -7.49
CA SER A 61 1.91 -20.46 -8.50
C SER A 61 1.42 -20.05 -9.89
N PHE A 62 2.16 -19.17 -10.55
CA PHE A 62 1.91 -18.77 -11.93
C PHE A 62 3.07 -19.22 -12.81
N GLU A 63 2.78 -20.04 -13.82
CA GLU A 63 3.78 -20.65 -14.72
C GLU A 63 4.86 -21.49 -13.99
N ALA A 64 5.66 -22.27 -14.72
CA ALA A 64 6.69 -23.14 -14.13
C ALA A 64 7.89 -22.39 -13.48
N LYS A 65 7.90 -21.04 -13.55
CA LYS A 65 9.01 -20.17 -13.10
C LYS A 65 8.54 -18.82 -12.52
N GLY A 66 7.25 -18.62 -12.26
CA GLY A 66 6.76 -17.35 -11.73
C GLY A 66 7.18 -17.10 -10.29
N LEU A 67 7.23 -15.82 -9.91
CA LEU A 67 7.39 -15.42 -8.52
C LEU A 67 6.00 -15.36 -7.87
N ASN A 68 5.98 -15.67 -6.58
CA ASN A 68 4.85 -15.40 -5.70
C ASN A 68 4.40 -13.93 -5.77
N PRO A 69 3.17 -13.64 -5.32
CA PRO A 69 2.61 -12.31 -5.41
C PRO A 69 3.49 -11.28 -4.70
N THR A 70 3.90 -10.25 -5.43
CA THR A 70 4.85 -9.24 -4.92
C THR A 70 4.16 -8.01 -4.34
N TYR A 71 2.83 -7.92 -4.45
CA TYR A 71 2.03 -6.84 -3.88
C TYR A 71 0.61 -7.33 -3.57
N VAL A 72 0.02 -6.82 -2.49
CA VAL A 72 -1.37 -7.09 -2.10
C VAL A 72 -2.09 -5.80 -1.69
N GLN A 73 -3.35 -5.67 -2.09
CA GLN A 73 -4.22 -4.55 -1.72
C GLN A 73 -5.67 -5.04 -1.63
N GLY A 74 -6.42 -4.60 -0.63
CA GLY A 74 -7.85 -4.92 -0.49
C GLY A 74 -8.78 -3.74 -0.77
N SER A 75 -10.05 -4.07 -0.98
CA SER A 75 -11.15 -3.12 -1.04
C SER A 75 -11.60 -2.66 0.35
N ASN A 76 -12.05 -1.42 0.45
CA ASN A 76 -12.68 -0.85 1.63
C ASN A 76 -14.18 -1.20 1.70
N LYS A 77 -14.82 -1.42 0.55
CA LYS A 77 -16.23 -1.83 0.49
C LYS A 77 -16.38 -3.34 0.33
N LYS A 78 -17.58 -3.82 0.62
CA LYS A 78 -18.08 -5.13 0.20
C LYS A 78 -18.66 -5.04 -1.20
N PHE A 79 -18.41 -6.03 -2.04
CA PHE A 79 -18.98 -6.13 -3.39
C PHE A 79 -20.35 -6.84 -3.35
N SER A 80 -20.96 -7.08 -4.52
CA SER A 80 -22.30 -7.70 -4.61
C SER A 80 -22.37 -9.12 -4.03
N ASN A 81 -21.22 -9.79 -3.90
CA ASN A 81 -21.08 -11.07 -3.21
C ASN A 81 -21.11 -10.96 -1.68
N GLY A 82 -21.18 -9.75 -1.11
CA GLY A 82 -21.17 -9.50 0.32
C GLY A 82 -19.78 -9.58 0.98
N GLU A 83 -18.73 -9.79 0.18
CA GLU A 83 -17.35 -9.96 0.64
C GLU A 83 -16.47 -8.76 0.24
N ARG A 84 -15.42 -8.51 1.02
CA ARG A 84 -14.31 -7.66 0.57
C ARG A 84 -13.44 -8.47 -0.37
N VAL A 85 -12.85 -7.81 -1.36
CA VAL A 85 -11.97 -8.43 -2.34
C VAL A 85 -10.52 -8.00 -2.12
N ILE A 86 -9.62 -8.97 -2.15
CA ILE A 86 -8.17 -8.81 -2.10
C ILE A 86 -7.62 -8.98 -3.51
N TYR A 87 -6.82 -8.00 -3.95
CA TYR A 87 -6.12 -7.99 -5.22
C TYR A 87 -4.64 -8.27 -5.00
N ALA A 88 -4.08 -9.20 -5.77
CA ALA A 88 -2.66 -9.52 -5.70
C ALA A 88 -2.01 -9.57 -7.08
N LEU A 89 -0.75 -9.16 -7.12
CA LEU A 89 0.03 -9.03 -8.35
C LEU A 89 1.08 -10.12 -8.44
N ASN A 90 1.05 -10.87 -9.53
CA ASN A 90 1.93 -12.01 -9.75
C ASN A 90 2.81 -11.80 -10.97
N ARG A 91 4.04 -12.29 -10.90
CA ARG A 91 5.01 -12.16 -11.99
C ARG A 91 5.08 -13.47 -12.77
N GLY A 92 4.69 -13.42 -14.04
CA GLY A 92 5.06 -14.45 -15.02
C GLY A 92 6.48 -14.21 -15.55
N SER A 93 6.91 -15.07 -16.47
CA SER A 93 8.23 -14.98 -17.10
C SER A 93 8.42 -13.71 -17.94
N THR A 94 7.40 -13.31 -18.71
CA THR A 94 7.41 -12.13 -19.59
C THR A 94 6.15 -11.26 -19.47
N THR A 95 5.20 -11.69 -18.65
CA THR A 95 3.88 -11.08 -18.45
C THR A 95 3.62 -10.96 -16.95
N GLY A 96 2.54 -10.30 -16.57
CA GLY A 96 2.07 -10.28 -15.19
C GLY A 96 0.59 -10.64 -15.09
N TYR A 97 0.15 -10.87 -13.86
CA TYR A 97 -1.23 -11.21 -13.56
C TYR A 97 -1.75 -10.39 -12.37
N VAL A 98 -3.04 -10.07 -12.40
CA VAL A 98 -3.78 -9.56 -11.25
C VAL A 98 -4.88 -10.55 -10.90
N SER A 99 -4.89 -11.02 -9.65
CA SER A 99 -5.88 -11.96 -9.12
C SER A 99 -6.79 -11.25 -8.14
N ALA A 100 -8.10 -11.41 -8.29
CA ALA A 100 -9.11 -11.02 -7.30
C ALA A 100 -9.47 -12.24 -6.45
N MET A 101 -9.52 -12.06 -5.13
CA MET A 101 -9.72 -13.13 -4.16
C MET A 101 -10.58 -12.70 -2.98
N THR A 102 -11.18 -13.66 -2.27
CA THR A 102 -11.88 -13.42 -1.00
C THR A 102 -11.33 -14.26 0.13
N LEU A 103 -11.39 -13.75 1.35
CA LEU A 103 -10.88 -14.42 2.54
C LEU A 103 -11.83 -15.53 3.00
N GLN A 104 -11.29 -16.73 3.21
CA GLN A 104 -12.01 -17.88 3.74
C GLN A 104 -11.88 -17.97 5.27
N SER A 105 -12.76 -18.75 5.89
CA SER A 105 -12.82 -18.96 7.35
C SER A 105 -11.60 -19.71 7.94
N ASN A 106 -10.81 -20.35 7.10
CA ASN A 106 -9.52 -20.98 7.46
C ASN A 106 -8.32 -20.05 7.21
N GLY A 107 -8.55 -18.78 6.82
CA GLY A 107 -7.50 -17.80 6.56
C GLY A 107 -6.89 -17.84 5.16
N THR A 108 -7.21 -18.83 4.32
CA THR A 108 -6.76 -18.85 2.93
C THR A 108 -7.61 -17.93 2.05
N LEU A 109 -7.10 -17.60 0.87
CA LEU A 109 -7.76 -16.76 -0.12
C LEU A 109 -8.33 -17.64 -1.25
N LYS A 110 -9.61 -17.49 -1.54
CA LYS A 110 -10.27 -18.11 -2.69
C LYS A 110 -10.20 -17.18 -3.88
N VAL A 111 -9.61 -17.64 -4.99
CA VAL A 111 -9.58 -16.88 -6.26
C VAL A 111 -10.99 -16.76 -6.84
N ILE A 112 -11.42 -15.52 -7.13
CA ILE A 112 -12.60 -15.23 -7.94
C ILE A 112 -12.21 -15.34 -9.42
N ASN A 113 -11.23 -14.55 -9.85
CA ASN A 113 -10.64 -14.65 -11.18
C ASN A 113 -9.20 -14.12 -11.19
N THR A 114 -8.51 -14.38 -12.31
CA THR A 114 -7.20 -13.81 -12.60
C THR A 114 -7.21 -13.25 -14.02
N GLN A 115 -6.69 -12.04 -14.19
CA GLN A 115 -6.47 -11.41 -15.49
C GLN A 115 -4.99 -11.39 -15.83
N LYS A 116 -4.67 -11.81 -17.06
CA LYS A 116 -3.34 -11.63 -17.66
C LYS A 116 -3.25 -10.21 -18.19
N MET A 117 -2.13 -9.53 -17.93
CA MET A 117 -1.90 -8.17 -18.40
C MET A 117 -0.86 -8.12 -19.52
N LYS A 118 -0.92 -7.09 -20.36
CA LYS A 118 0.13 -6.84 -21.38
C LYS A 118 1.49 -6.52 -20.74
N GLY A 119 1.49 -5.80 -19.64
CA GLY A 119 2.71 -5.45 -18.89
C GLY A 119 3.33 -6.62 -18.14
N GLY A 120 4.62 -6.50 -17.81
CA GLY A 120 5.37 -7.48 -17.02
C GLY A 120 5.83 -6.92 -15.68
N SER A 121 6.34 -7.79 -14.80
CA SER A 121 6.91 -7.38 -13.49
C SER A 121 6.05 -6.36 -12.72
N PRO A 122 4.76 -6.64 -12.47
CA PRO A 122 3.91 -5.74 -11.71
C PRO A 122 4.53 -5.42 -10.33
N ALA A 123 4.36 -4.18 -9.90
CA ALA A 123 4.98 -3.65 -8.69
C ALA A 123 3.96 -3.13 -7.67
N HIS A 124 2.82 -2.62 -8.11
CA HIS A 124 1.81 -1.98 -7.25
C HIS A 124 0.44 -1.96 -7.90
N VAL A 125 -0.62 -2.15 -7.10
CA VAL A 125 -2.02 -2.05 -7.54
C VAL A 125 -2.75 -1.05 -6.66
N ALA A 126 -3.57 -0.20 -7.27
CA ALA A 126 -4.39 0.77 -6.55
C ALA A 126 -5.82 0.76 -7.07
N LEU A 127 -6.78 0.79 -6.16
CA LEU A 127 -8.20 0.96 -6.49
C LEU A 127 -8.52 2.46 -6.57
N ASN A 128 -9.35 2.84 -7.53
CA ASN A 128 -9.91 4.19 -7.54
C ASN A 128 -10.87 4.39 -6.35
N PRO A 129 -11.23 5.64 -6.00
CA PRO A 129 -12.06 5.91 -4.82
C PRO A 129 -13.44 5.23 -4.85
N LYS A 130 -14.00 4.97 -6.04
CA LYS A 130 -15.28 4.25 -6.19
C LYS A 130 -15.12 2.73 -6.10
N GLU A 131 -13.89 2.22 -6.11
CA GLU A 131 -13.54 0.80 -6.16
C GLU A 131 -14.28 0.09 -7.30
N ASP A 132 -14.27 0.70 -8.49
CA ASP A 132 -14.83 0.18 -9.74
C ASP A 132 -13.79 0.16 -10.89
N PHE A 133 -12.54 0.53 -10.58
CA PHE A 133 -11.40 0.51 -11.49
C PHE A 133 -10.09 0.32 -10.70
N ILE A 134 -9.16 -0.45 -11.24
CA ILE A 134 -7.80 -0.60 -10.70
C ILE A 134 -6.73 -0.18 -11.69
N THR A 135 -5.65 0.38 -11.17
CA THR A 135 -4.41 0.62 -11.90
C THR A 135 -3.32 -0.31 -11.42
N VAL A 136 -2.52 -0.83 -12.34
CA VAL A 136 -1.37 -1.68 -12.06
C VAL A 136 -0.12 -1.03 -12.64
N ALA A 137 0.83 -0.70 -11.76
CA ALA A 137 2.15 -0.21 -12.11
C ALA A 137 3.03 -1.39 -12.50
N ASN A 138 3.56 -1.39 -13.72
CA ASN A 138 4.45 -2.42 -14.22
C ASN A 138 5.88 -1.89 -14.23
N TYR A 139 6.75 -2.51 -13.43
CA TYR A 139 8.11 -2.02 -13.23
C TYR A 139 8.91 -2.00 -14.53
N VAL A 140 8.62 -2.88 -15.50
CA VAL A 140 9.29 -2.88 -16.82
C VAL A 140 8.85 -1.74 -17.74
N GLY A 141 8.20 -0.71 -17.20
CA GLY A 141 7.95 0.55 -17.90
C GLY A 141 6.58 0.65 -18.52
N SER A 142 5.54 0.09 -17.91
CA SER A 142 4.16 0.30 -18.40
C SER A 142 3.15 0.55 -17.28
N LEU A 143 1.99 1.07 -17.66
CA LEU A 143 0.84 1.26 -16.80
C LEU A 143 -0.36 0.53 -17.41
N SER A 144 -0.99 -0.32 -16.60
CA SER A 144 -2.20 -1.06 -16.98
C SER A 144 -3.41 -0.58 -16.17
N GLY A 145 -4.60 -0.66 -16.76
CA GLY A 145 -5.86 -0.31 -16.11
C GLY A 145 -6.97 -1.30 -16.42
N PHE A 146 -7.79 -1.60 -15.41
CA PHE A 146 -8.86 -2.62 -15.49
C PHE A 146 -10.13 -2.12 -14.78
N PRO A 147 -11.31 -2.25 -15.39
CA PRO A 147 -12.57 -2.10 -14.67
C PRO A 147 -12.77 -3.26 -13.70
N LEU A 148 -13.48 -3.01 -12.61
CA LEU A 148 -13.94 -4.05 -11.69
C LEU A 148 -15.41 -4.36 -11.94
N ASN A 149 -15.76 -5.65 -11.92
CA ASN A 149 -17.14 -6.12 -12.00
C ASN A 149 -17.87 -5.94 -10.66
N ALA A 150 -19.18 -6.14 -10.66
CA ALA A 150 -20.03 -5.94 -9.48
C ALA A 150 -19.66 -6.84 -8.29
N ASP A 151 -19.12 -8.04 -8.55
CA ASP A 151 -18.63 -9.00 -7.55
C ASP A 151 -17.16 -8.75 -7.13
N GLY A 152 -16.55 -7.70 -7.69
CA GLY A 152 -15.15 -7.32 -7.46
C GLY A 152 -14.13 -8.11 -8.28
N SER A 153 -14.55 -9.03 -9.15
CA SER A 153 -13.66 -9.66 -10.13
C SER A 153 -13.09 -8.63 -11.11
N VAL A 154 -11.90 -8.91 -11.64
CA VAL A 154 -11.19 -7.98 -12.55
C VAL A 154 -11.68 -8.19 -13.99
N GLY A 155 -12.14 -7.13 -14.65
CA GLY A 155 -12.51 -7.14 -16.07
C GLY A 155 -11.30 -7.18 -17.01
N ALA A 156 -11.55 -7.16 -18.32
CA ALA A 156 -10.47 -7.12 -19.31
C ALA A 156 -9.65 -5.82 -19.22
N GLU A 157 -8.36 -5.89 -19.57
CA GLU A 157 -7.48 -4.71 -19.60
C GLU A 157 -8.02 -3.67 -20.59
N SER A 158 -8.49 -2.53 -20.06
CA SER A 158 -9.10 -1.46 -20.84
C SER A 158 -8.14 -0.31 -21.12
N PHE A 159 -7.03 -0.22 -20.37
CA PHE A 159 -5.99 0.77 -20.58
C PHE A 159 -4.60 0.14 -20.51
N TYR A 160 -3.72 0.53 -21.43
CA TYR A 160 -2.31 0.16 -21.44
C TYR A 160 -1.49 1.30 -22.05
N GLN A 161 -0.40 1.68 -21.39
CA GLN A 161 0.58 2.62 -21.93
C GLN A 161 2.00 2.16 -21.58
N ASP A 162 2.90 2.23 -22.56
CA ASP A 162 4.31 1.86 -22.43
C ASP A 162 5.22 3.10 -22.39
N PHE A 163 6.36 2.96 -21.70
CA PHE A 163 7.37 3.98 -21.48
C PHE A 163 8.76 3.41 -21.81
N PRO A 164 9.08 3.23 -23.10
CA PRO A 164 10.32 2.58 -23.52
C PRO A 164 11.57 3.45 -23.31
N VAL A 165 11.42 4.71 -22.88
CA VAL A 165 12.52 5.66 -22.72
C VAL A 165 12.47 6.25 -21.31
N GLY A 166 13.59 6.13 -20.59
CA GLY A 166 13.80 6.77 -19.29
C GLY A 166 14.62 8.06 -19.39
N SER A 167 14.96 8.64 -18.24
CA SER A 167 15.75 9.88 -18.14
C SER A 167 17.23 9.68 -18.45
N LYS A 168 17.74 8.44 -18.30
CA LYS A 168 19.14 8.04 -18.49
C LYS A 168 20.14 8.77 -17.57
N VAL A 169 19.68 9.29 -16.44
CA VAL A 169 20.54 10.02 -15.49
C VAL A 169 21.34 9.03 -14.64
N VAL A 170 20.66 8.09 -13.99
CA VAL A 170 21.27 6.93 -13.32
C VAL A 170 21.14 5.75 -14.28
N MET A 171 22.23 5.44 -14.99
CA MET A 171 22.28 4.37 -15.99
C MET A 171 21.82 3.02 -15.40
N ASP A 172 21.33 2.13 -16.27
CA ASP A 172 20.62 0.87 -15.96
C ASP A 172 19.28 1.04 -15.23
N ASN A 173 19.22 1.85 -14.18
CA ASN A 173 18.00 2.13 -13.42
C ASN A 173 17.03 3.09 -14.11
N GLN A 174 17.48 3.83 -15.13
CA GLN A 174 16.69 4.84 -15.83
C GLN A 174 16.86 4.77 -17.35
N ALA A 175 17.19 3.59 -17.89
CA ALA A 175 17.29 3.36 -19.33
C ALA A 175 15.91 3.42 -20.02
N THR A 176 14.90 2.84 -19.37
CA THR A 176 13.48 2.87 -19.76
C THR A 176 12.68 3.56 -18.65
N GLY A 177 11.37 3.76 -18.87
CA GLY A 177 10.46 4.03 -17.77
C GLY A 177 10.41 2.86 -16.80
N HIS A 178 10.09 3.15 -15.54
CA HIS A 178 9.83 2.15 -14.51
C HIS A 178 8.68 2.63 -13.63
N ILE A 179 7.45 2.24 -13.97
CA ILE A 179 6.28 2.64 -13.19
C ILE A 179 6.24 1.80 -11.93
N HIS A 180 6.45 2.44 -10.78
CA HIS A 180 6.64 1.72 -9.52
C HIS A 180 5.37 1.73 -8.63
N SER A 181 4.60 2.81 -8.63
CA SER A 181 3.32 2.87 -7.92
C SER A 181 2.28 3.72 -8.65
N THR A 182 1.03 3.54 -8.25
CA THR A 182 -0.07 4.46 -8.58
C THR A 182 -0.81 4.86 -7.32
N THR A 183 -1.25 6.12 -7.25
CA THR A 183 -2.01 6.66 -6.12
C THR A 183 -3.15 7.52 -6.65
N TRP A 184 -4.37 7.17 -6.28
CA TRP A 184 -5.55 7.95 -6.63
C TRP A 184 -5.68 9.16 -5.71
N LEU A 185 -5.89 10.34 -6.30
CA LEU A 185 -6.15 11.53 -5.51
C LEU A 185 -7.53 11.45 -4.86
N PRO A 186 -7.72 11.97 -3.63
CA PRO A 186 -8.92 11.72 -2.85
C PRO A 186 -10.16 12.26 -3.56
N ASN A 187 -11.24 11.46 -3.58
CA ASN A 187 -12.54 11.84 -4.13
C ASN A 187 -12.49 12.35 -5.58
N SER A 188 -11.53 11.87 -6.37
CA SER A 188 -11.35 12.28 -7.76
C SER A 188 -11.25 11.07 -8.71
N ASN A 189 -11.39 11.36 -10.00
CA ASN A 189 -11.02 10.43 -11.07
C ASN A 189 -9.54 10.53 -11.45
N HIS A 190 -8.70 11.17 -10.64
CA HIS A 190 -7.31 11.42 -10.99
C HIS A 190 -6.38 10.42 -10.31
N VAL A 191 -5.44 9.87 -11.08
CA VAL A 191 -4.42 8.94 -10.60
C VAL A 191 -3.06 9.45 -11.01
N ILE A 192 -2.12 9.36 -10.07
CA ILE A 192 -0.73 9.70 -10.29
C ILE A 192 0.07 8.40 -10.35
N ALA A 193 0.96 8.27 -11.32
CA ALA A 193 1.87 7.14 -11.43
C ALA A 193 3.32 7.60 -11.24
N ALA A 194 4.04 6.97 -10.32
CA ALA A 194 5.44 7.25 -10.07
C ALA A 194 6.31 6.53 -11.12
N ASN A 195 6.90 7.30 -12.03
CA ASN A 195 7.81 6.78 -13.06
C ASN A 195 9.27 6.98 -12.60
N LEU A 196 9.78 5.98 -11.88
CA LEU A 196 11.15 5.94 -11.37
C LEU A 196 12.16 6.16 -12.51
N GLY A 197 11.96 5.42 -13.60
CA GLY A 197 12.86 5.44 -14.75
C GLY A 197 12.86 6.78 -15.51
N GLY A 198 11.78 7.55 -15.43
CA GLY A 198 11.62 8.81 -16.15
C GLY A 198 11.85 10.09 -15.33
N ASP A 199 12.15 9.98 -14.02
CA ASP A 199 12.20 11.12 -13.09
C ASP A 199 10.94 12.00 -13.17
N GLU A 200 9.76 11.36 -13.16
CA GLU A 200 8.50 12.09 -13.28
C GLU A 200 7.34 11.41 -12.57
N LEU A 201 6.35 12.23 -12.20
CA LEU A 201 5.04 11.78 -11.77
C LEU A 201 4.07 11.99 -12.92
N LEU A 202 3.65 10.89 -13.53
CA LEU A 202 2.65 10.91 -14.59
C LEU A 202 1.28 11.16 -13.97
N GLN A 203 0.45 11.98 -14.62
CA GLN A 203 -0.89 12.32 -14.12
C GLN A 203 -1.94 11.90 -15.15
N TYR A 204 -3.03 11.30 -14.69
CA TYR A 204 -4.12 10.82 -15.53
C TYR A 204 -5.48 11.15 -14.94
N GLU A 205 -6.45 11.31 -15.82
CA GLU A 205 -7.88 11.34 -15.50
C GLU A 205 -8.56 10.06 -16.03
N LEU A 206 -9.38 9.41 -15.19
CA LEU A 206 -10.22 8.28 -15.59
C LEU A 206 -11.47 8.77 -16.32
N ASP A 207 -11.59 8.39 -17.59
CA ASP A 207 -12.85 8.42 -18.32
C ASP A 207 -13.73 7.28 -17.82
N ALA A 208 -14.68 7.61 -16.93
CA ALA A 208 -15.54 6.62 -16.27
C ALA A 208 -16.47 5.88 -17.25
N THR A 209 -16.77 6.47 -18.41
CA THR A 209 -17.65 5.88 -19.44
C THR A 209 -16.87 4.87 -20.27
N LYS A 210 -15.69 5.26 -20.75
CA LYS A 210 -14.83 4.38 -21.56
C LYS A 210 -14.03 3.40 -20.71
N LYS A 211 -13.93 3.64 -19.41
CA LYS A 211 -13.04 2.93 -18.48
C LYS A 211 -11.60 2.97 -18.95
N THR A 212 -11.12 4.13 -19.39
CA THR A 212 -9.74 4.34 -19.84
C THR A 212 -9.12 5.55 -19.15
N LEU A 213 -7.79 5.67 -19.18
CA LEU A 213 -7.08 6.82 -18.63
C LEU A 213 -6.71 7.80 -19.75
N LYS A 214 -6.88 9.10 -19.47
CA LYS A 214 -6.45 10.22 -20.30
C LYS A 214 -5.24 10.87 -19.66
N SER A 215 -4.13 10.96 -20.40
CA SER A 215 -2.91 11.60 -19.90
C SER A 215 -3.11 13.10 -19.69
N LEU A 216 -2.53 13.61 -18.61
CA LEU A 216 -2.42 15.02 -18.25
C LEU A 216 -0.94 15.42 -18.22
N ALA A 217 -0.65 16.68 -17.89
CA ALA A 217 0.72 17.16 -17.76
C ALA A 217 1.45 16.43 -16.63
N ALA A 218 2.58 15.79 -16.92
CA ALA A 218 3.42 15.16 -15.91
C ALA A 218 4.15 16.21 -15.05
N VAL A 219 4.46 15.84 -13.80
CA VAL A 219 5.31 16.65 -12.91
C VAL A 219 6.73 16.11 -12.98
N LYS A 220 7.67 16.95 -13.45
CA LYS A 220 9.09 16.59 -13.46
C LYS A 220 9.66 16.58 -12.05
N ARG A 221 10.50 15.60 -11.79
CA ARG A 221 11.25 15.45 -10.54
C ARG A 221 12.72 15.80 -10.78
N PRO A 222 13.51 16.05 -9.72
CA PRO A 222 14.96 16.23 -9.87
C PRO A 222 15.58 15.06 -10.64
N ALA A 223 16.56 15.36 -11.50
CA ALA A 223 17.26 14.35 -12.29
C ALA A 223 17.92 13.32 -11.37
N GLY A 224 17.71 12.03 -11.64
CA GLY A 224 18.23 10.92 -10.84
C GLY A 224 17.52 10.70 -9.50
N SER A 225 16.32 11.27 -9.32
CA SER A 225 15.54 11.08 -8.09
C SER A 225 14.89 9.70 -8.02
N GLY A 226 14.30 9.25 -9.12
CA GLY A 226 13.59 7.98 -9.18
C GLY A 226 12.37 7.92 -8.26
N PRO A 227 11.27 8.66 -8.52
CA PRO A 227 10.06 8.61 -7.71
C PRO A 227 9.49 7.18 -7.67
N ARG A 228 9.11 6.72 -6.47
CA ARG A 228 8.78 5.32 -6.20
C ARG A 228 7.37 5.10 -5.68
N HIS A 229 7.11 5.53 -4.45
CA HIS A 229 5.83 5.39 -3.74
C HIS A 229 5.36 6.76 -3.28
N MET A 230 4.05 6.90 -3.04
CA MET A 230 3.44 8.16 -2.59
C MET A 230 2.36 7.92 -1.55
N ALA A 231 2.34 8.80 -0.54
CA ALA A 231 1.30 8.83 0.49
C ALA A 231 0.62 10.20 0.50
N LEU A 232 -0.68 10.21 0.80
CA LEU A 232 -1.51 11.41 0.81
C LEU A 232 -1.83 11.82 2.24
N HIS A 233 -1.75 13.12 2.53
CA HIS A 233 -2.21 13.64 3.80
C HIS A 233 -3.75 13.51 3.90
N PRO A 234 -4.33 13.12 5.06
CA PRO A 234 -5.78 12.92 5.20
C PRO A 234 -6.65 14.15 4.87
N ASN A 235 -6.10 15.36 5.01
CA ASN A 235 -6.80 16.60 4.60
C ASN A 235 -6.95 16.73 3.06
N GLY A 236 -6.27 15.88 2.28
CA GLY A 236 -6.29 15.87 0.82
C GLY A 236 -5.56 17.03 0.13
N ASN A 237 -4.73 17.78 0.85
CA ASN A 237 -4.02 18.95 0.32
C ASN A 237 -2.56 18.68 -0.06
N ILE A 238 -1.96 17.62 0.47
CA ILE A 238 -0.51 17.36 0.35
C ILE A 238 -0.27 15.91 -0.06
N ALA A 239 0.68 15.72 -0.94
CA ALA A 239 1.23 14.44 -1.34
C ALA A 239 2.73 14.36 -0.98
N TYR A 240 3.15 13.22 -0.44
CA TYR A 240 4.54 12.92 -0.09
C TYR A 240 5.04 11.82 -1.01
N VAL A 241 6.09 12.11 -1.77
CA VAL A 241 6.64 11.19 -2.79
C VAL A 241 8.02 10.75 -2.35
N THR A 242 8.17 9.45 -2.12
CA THR A 242 9.49 8.86 -1.87
C THR A 242 10.23 8.68 -3.17
N ASN A 243 11.45 9.18 -3.25
CA ASN A 243 12.37 9.04 -4.38
C ASN A 243 13.45 8.02 -4.00
N GLU A 244 13.43 6.88 -4.71
CA GLU A 244 14.24 5.69 -4.42
C GLU A 244 15.73 5.95 -4.56
N LEU A 245 16.14 6.55 -5.68
CA LEU A 245 17.53 6.67 -6.08
C LEU A 245 18.23 7.81 -5.32
N SER A 246 17.54 8.94 -5.12
CA SER A 246 18.10 10.08 -4.39
C SER A 246 17.98 9.98 -2.87
N ASN A 247 17.25 8.98 -2.33
CA ASN A 247 16.94 8.88 -0.90
C ASN A 247 16.32 10.19 -0.35
N THR A 248 15.28 10.69 -1.02
CA THR A 248 14.56 11.91 -0.61
C THR A 248 13.05 11.71 -0.58
N VAL A 249 12.34 12.57 0.15
CA VAL A 249 10.91 12.78 0.02
C VAL A 249 10.65 14.14 -0.62
N GLY A 250 9.90 14.15 -1.72
CA GLY A 250 9.35 15.36 -2.33
C GLY A 250 7.96 15.66 -1.76
N VAL A 251 7.74 16.88 -1.30
CA VAL A 251 6.45 17.34 -0.77
C VAL A 251 5.73 18.16 -1.86
N HIS A 252 4.54 17.74 -2.28
CA HIS A 252 3.75 18.45 -3.30
C HIS A 252 2.41 18.91 -2.72
N SER A 253 1.97 20.10 -3.11
CA SER A 253 0.57 20.47 -2.87
C SER A 253 -0.33 19.82 -3.93
N ILE A 254 -1.58 19.59 -3.54
CA ILE A 254 -2.64 19.08 -4.39
C ILE A 254 -3.61 20.24 -4.64
N ASP A 255 -3.76 20.64 -5.90
CA ASP A 255 -4.88 21.49 -6.31
C ASP A 255 -6.14 20.62 -6.34
N LYS A 256 -7.04 20.85 -5.38
CA LYS A 256 -8.30 20.10 -5.26
C LYS A 256 -9.30 20.37 -6.39
N ASN A 257 -9.24 21.54 -7.00
CA ASN A 257 -10.17 21.92 -8.06
C ASN A 257 -9.73 21.27 -9.37
N ALA A 258 -8.43 21.33 -9.67
CA ALA A 258 -7.86 20.69 -10.83
C ALA A 258 -7.63 19.19 -10.65
N ALA A 259 -7.59 18.71 -9.40
CA ALA A 259 -7.14 17.37 -9.02
C ALA A 259 -5.76 17.03 -9.61
N LEU A 260 -4.82 17.96 -9.43
CA LEU A 260 -3.44 17.87 -9.94
C LEU A 260 -2.42 18.16 -8.84
N LEU A 261 -1.24 17.55 -8.97
CA LEU A 261 -0.09 17.92 -8.17
C LEU A 261 0.52 19.24 -8.64
N SER A 262 1.10 19.99 -7.71
CA SER A 262 1.94 21.14 -8.03
C SER A 262 3.14 20.72 -8.88
N SER A 263 3.44 21.53 -9.91
CA SER A 263 4.57 21.26 -10.83
C SER A 263 5.94 21.32 -10.16
N LYS A 264 6.04 22.02 -9.02
CA LYS A 264 7.24 22.06 -8.17
C LYS A 264 6.91 21.49 -6.80
N ALA A 265 7.86 20.77 -6.22
CA ALA A 265 7.79 20.39 -4.81
C ALA A 265 7.95 21.64 -3.93
N LEU A 266 7.22 21.66 -2.82
CA LEU A 266 7.39 22.60 -1.70
C LEU A 266 8.69 22.35 -0.96
N GLN A 267 9.15 21.09 -0.93
CA GLN A 267 10.35 20.67 -0.22
C GLN A 267 10.90 19.38 -0.83
N GLU A 268 12.23 19.24 -0.83
CA GLU A 268 12.94 17.98 -0.93
C GLU A 268 13.70 17.76 0.37
N VAL A 269 13.49 16.61 1.02
CA VAL A 269 14.16 16.29 2.30
C VAL A 269 14.79 14.91 2.24
N SER A 270 16.00 14.74 2.77
CA SER A 270 16.68 13.44 2.78
C SER A 270 16.01 12.45 3.73
N THR A 271 15.97 11.18 3.32
CA THR A 271 15.54 10.03 4.16
C THR A 271 16.66 9.46 5.00
N LEU A 272 17.88 9.96 4.90
CA LEU A 272 19.07 9.45 5.58
C LEU A 272 19.58 10.45 6.63
N PRO A 273 20.23 9.96 7.69
CA PRO A 273 20.92 10.84 8.62
C PRO A 273 22.11 11.51 7.95
N ALA A 274 22.45 12.70 8.41
CA ALA A 274 23.62 13.43 7.90
C ALA A 274 24.90 12.59 8.05
N GLY A 275 25.71 12.52 7.00
CA GLY A 275 27.00 11.80 7.01
C GLY A 275 26.91 10.30 6.71
N PHE A 276 25.74 9.73 6.45
CA PHE A 276 25.65 8.35 5.96
C PHE A 276 26.14 8.26 4.51
N THR A 277 27.11 7.38 4.27
CA THR A 277 27.81 7.26 2.97
C THR A 277 27.67 5.91 2.29
N ASN A 278 27.16 4.89 2.99
CA ASN A 278 26.94 3.57 2.40
C ASN A 278 25.75 3.60 1.42
N THR A 279 25.64 2.57 0.57
CA THR A 279 24.53 2.46 -0.36
C THR A 279 23.20 2.34 0.38
N SER A 280 22.23 3.16 -0.01
CA SER A 280 20.85 3.06 0.42
C SER A 280 19.90 3.41 -0.72
N THR A 281 18.69 2.85 -0.67
CA THR A 281 17.58 3.22 -1.52
C THR A 281 16.30 3.34 -0.70
N ALA A 282 15.62 4.46 -0.79
CA ALA A 282 14.33 4.64 -0.12
C ALA A 282 13.28 3.69 -0.74
N SER A 283 12.26 3.31 0.03
CA SER A 283 11.29 2.31 -0.39
C SER A 283 9.85 2.76 -0.13
N ASP A 284 9.26 2.36 0.99
CA ASP A 284 7.84 2.53 1.23
C ASP A 284 7.57 3.79 2.06
N ILE A 285 6.35 4.33 1.99
CA ILE A 285 5.96 5.57 2.68
C ILE A 285 4.52 5.50 3.17
N HIS A 286 4.31 5.81 4.45
CA HIS A 286 2.98 5.83 5.07
C HIS A 286 2.87 6.97 6.09
N LEU A 287 1.64 7.38 6.37
CA LEU A 287 1.34 8.33 7.44
C LEU A 287 0.85 7.61 8.69
N SER A 288 1.14 8.18 9.86
CA SER A 288 0.44 7.82 11.11
C SER A 288 -1.08 8.01 10.95
N SER A 289 -1.90 7.21 11.62
CA SER A 289 -3.37 7.31 11.54
C SER A 289 -3.95 8.67 11.96
N ASN A 290 -3.23 9.46 12.76
CA ASN A 290 -3.65 10.81 13.14
C ASN A 290 -3.18 11.91 12.16
N GLY A 291 -2.50 11.53 11.08
CA GLY A 291 -2.00 12.45 10.05
C GLY A 291 -0.89 13.40 10.50
N LYS A 292 -0.20 13.16 11.63
CA LYS A 292 0.84 14.08 12.14
C LYS A 292 2.26 13.71 11.75
N PHE A 293 2.48 12.47 11.33
CA PHE A 293 3.81 11.93 11.03
C PHE A 293 3.83 11.17 9.71
N VAL A 294 4.97 11.24 9.01
CA VAL A 294 5.31 10.43 7.84
C VAL A 294 6.44 9.49 8.21
N TYR A 295 6.35 8.25 7.75
CA TYR A 295 7.38 7.23 7.89
C TYR A 295 7.88 6.82 6.51
N VAL A 296 9.19 6.60 6.37
CA VAL A 296 9.79 6.10 5.13
C VAL A 296 10.81 5.01 5.44
N SER A 297 10.79 3.91 4.68
CA SER A 297 11.79 2.85 4.84
C SER A 297 13.00 3.04 3.94
N ASN A 298 14.20 2.74 4.45
CA ASN A 298 15.46 2.80 3.70
C ASN A 298 16.10 1.42 3.65
N ARG A 299 16.30 0.88 2.45
CA ARG A 299 17.01 -0.38 2.20
C ARG A 299 18.51 -0.09 2.10
N GLY A 300 19.34 -0.75 2.91
CA GLY A 300 20.77 -0.45 3.03
C GLY A 300 21.09 0.21 4.38
N HIS A 301 20.50 1.39 4.66
CA HIS A 301 20.51 1.93 6.03
C HIS A 301 19.67 1.08 7.01
N ASN A 302 18.71 0.30 6.48
CA ASN A 302 17.87 -0.65 7.22
C ASN A 302 17.11 0.01 8.38
N SER A 303 16.45 1.13 8.06
CA SER A 303 15.75 1.98 9.02
C SER A 303 14.37 2.39 8.54
N ILE A 304 13.52 2.80 9.47
CA ILE A 304 12.35 3.63 9.23
C ILE A 304 12.65 5.06 9.73
N VAL A 305 12.75 6.02 8.81
CA VAL A 305 12.83 7.44 9.19
C VAL A 305 11.45 7.96 9.57
N THR A 306 11.37 8.76 10.64
CA THR A 306 10.16 9.44 11.09
C THR A 306 10.28 10.94 10.86
N TYR A 307 9.25 11.53 10.24
CA TYR A 307 9.11 12.97 10.07
C TYR A 307 7.89 13.49 10.83
N GLN A 308 8.04 14.66 11.46
CA GLN A 308 6.90 15.50 11.85
C GLN A 308 6.40 16.27 10.63
N ILE A 309 5.08 16.36 10.49
CA ILE A 309 4.43 17.21 9.50
C ILE A 309 4.21 18.60 10.11
N ASN A 310 4.77 19.62 9.47
CA ASN A 310 4.58 21.02 9.83
C ASN A 310 3.21 21.54 9.36
N ALA A 311 2.80 22.71 9.85
CA ALA A 311 1.51 23.30 9.51
C ALA A 311 1.32 23.58 8.00
N ASP A 312 2.41 23.84 7.28
CA ASP A 312 2.42 24.04 5.81
C ASP A 312 2.52 22.73 5.01
N GLY A 313 2.55 21.58 5.70
CA GLY A 313 2.69 20.27 5.09
C GLY A 313 4.14 19.81 4.88
N THR A 314 5.14 20.66 5.08
CA THR A 314 6.56 20.28 5.00
C THR A 314 6.95 19.31 6.11
N LEU A 315 8.08 18.62 5.92
CA LEU A 315 8.57 17.56 6.78
C LEU A 315 9.82 18.01 7.56
N LYS A 316 9.84 17.66 8.85
CA LYS A 316 11.01 17.76 9.73
C LYS A 316 11.41 16.39 10.22
N ALA A 317 12.62 15.93 9.89
CA ALA A 317 13.13 14.64 10.35
C ALA A 317 13.28 14.64 11.89
N LEU A 318 12.86 13.54 12.52
CA LEU A 318 12.93 13.36 13.98
C LEU A 318 13.92 12.25 14.37
N ASN A 319 13.80 11.07 13.76
CA ASN A 319 14.58 9.89 14.14
C ASN A 319 14.67 8.89 12.98
N TRP A 320 15.66 8.00 13.04
CA TRP A 320 15.83 6.84 12.17
C TRP A 320 15.83 5.56 13.02
N GLU A 321 14.68 4.92 13.16
CA GLU A 321 14.57 3.69 13.94
C GLU A 321 15.06 2.49 13.11
N SER A 322 15.83 1.58 13.70
CA SER A 322 16.22 0.34 13.02
C SER A 322 14.97 -0.49 12.68
N SER A 323 14.91 -1.06 11.46
CA SER A 323 13.85 -2.02 11.11
C SER A 323 14.04 -3.39 11.76
N ARG A 324 15.14 -3.58 12.52
CA ARG A 324 15.58 -4.83 13.16
C ARG A 324 15.88 -5.99 12.21
N GLY A 325 15.91 -5.71 10.91
CA GLY A 325 16.28 -6.66 9.87
C GLY A 325 17.00 -5.96 8.72
N VAL A 326 16.94 -6.56 7.54
CA VAL A 326 17.66 -6.11 6.35
C VAL A 326 16.71 -5.90 5.18
N THR A 327 16.90 -4.81 4.44
CA THR A 327 16.06 -4.45 3.27
C THR A 327 14.58 -4.31 3.64
N PRO A 328 14.19 -3.34 4.50
CA PRO A 328 12.78 -3.05 4.81
C PRO A 328 12.06 -2.51 3.57
N ARG A 329 11.51 -3.41 2.74
CA ARG A 329 10.97 -3.08 1.42
C ARG A 329 9.52 -2.59 1.46
N GLY A 330 8.75 -3.07 2.43
CA GLY A 330 7.37 -2.68 2.64
C GLY A 330 7.04 -2.66 4.13
N PHE A 331 6.13 -1.78 4.51
CA PHE A 331 5.55 -1.78 5.85
C PHE A 331 4.09 -1.33 5.77
N THR A 332 3.37 -1.47 6.87
CA THR A 332 1.99 -0.96 6.97
C THR A 332 1.76 -0.36 8.34
N ILE A 333 0.82 0.58 8.40
CA ILE A 333 0.36 1.17 9.66
C ILE A 333 -1.11 0.84 9.83
N TYR A 334 -1.45 0.23 10.97
CA TYR A 334 -2.82 -0.02 11.38
C TYR A 334 -3.01 0.45 12.81
N LYS A 335 -3.85 1.46 13.00
CA LYS A 335 -4.00 2.19 14.27
C LYS A 335 -2.64 2.73 14.74
N ASP A 336 -2.19 2.32 15.92
CA ASP A 336 -0.90 2.69 16.51
C ASP A 336 0.18 1.61 16.32
N LEU A 337 -0.02 0.69 15.38
CA LEU A 337 0.95 -0.36 15.07
C LEU A 337 1.59 -0.10 13.71
N LEU A 338 2.91 -0.20 13.64
CA LEU A 338 3.70 -0.25 12.42
C LEU A 338 4.31 -1.64 12.30
N ILE A 339 4.01 -2.34 11.20
CA ILE A 339 4.54 -3.67 10.92
C ILE A 339 5.45 -3.54 9.70
N VAL A 340 6.72 -3.87 9.84
CA VAL A 340 7.72 -3.80 8.77
C VAL A 340 8.06 -5.19 8.26
N ALA A 341 8.15 -5.35 6.94
CA ALA A 341 8.66 -6.54 6.27
C ALA A 341 10.08 -6.29 5.76
N ASN A 342 11.03 -7.05 6.28
CA ASN A 342 12.44 -7.02 5.90
C ASN A 342 12.71 -8.14 4.89
N GLN A 343 12.79 -7.77 3.61
CA GLN A 343 12.96 -8.73 2.54
C GLN A 343 14.28 -9.50 2.64
N GLY A 344 15.35 -8.86 3.10
CA GLY A 344 16.70 -9.43 3.07
C GLY A 344 17.04 -10.30 4.27
N SER A 345 16.23 -10.28 5.33
CA SER A 345 16.41 -11.08 6.54
C SER A 345 15.26 -12.05 6.82
N ASP A 346 14.28 -12.11 5.91
CA ASP A 346 13.13 -13.01 5.96
C ASP A 346 12.35 -12.89 7.29
N ASP A 347 12.11 -11.66 7.73
CA ASP A 347 11.38 -11.39 8.96
C ASP A 347 10.47 -10.15 8.90
N MET A 348 9.51 -10.15 9.81
CA MET A 348 8.69 -9.01 10.16
C MET A 348 8.89 -8.63 11.62
N TYR A 349 8.82 -7.32 11.90
CA TYR A 349 8.83 -6.78 13.25
C TYR A 349 7.67 -5.81 13.45
N VAL A 350 7.15 -5.78 14.68
CA VAL A 350 6.03 -4.91 15.05
C VAL A 350 6.46 -3.84 16.04
N PHE A 351 6.14 -2.60 15.72
CA PHE A 351 6.42 -1.42 16.52
C PHE A 351 5.11 -0.74 16.93
N LYS A 352 5.09 -0.15 18.11
CA LYS A 352 4.05 0.77 18.55
C LYS A 352 4.46 2.20 18.19
N VAL A 353 3.51 2.95 17.65
CA VAL A 353 3.66 4.34 17.23
C VAL A 353 3.18 5.24 18.35
N ASN A 354 4.06 6.10 18.87
CA ASN A 354 3.65 7.14 19.81
C ASN A 354 2.86 8.23 19.07
N ALA A 355 1.57 8.39 19.38
CA ALA A 355 0.70 9.34 18.69
C ALA A 355 1.09 10.83 18.85
N ASN A 356 1.91 11.17 19.86
CA ASN A 356 2.30 12.54 20.16
C ASN A 356 3.69 12.88 19.61
N THR A 357 4.60 11.91 19.54
CA THR A 357 6.00 12.14 19.15
C THR A 357 6.37 11.47 17.82
N GLY A 358 5.57 10.53 17.33
CA GLY A 358 5.87 9.70 16.18
C GLY A 358 6.92 8.61 16.44
N ALA A 359 7.48 8.55 17.65
CA ALA A 359 8.52 7.57 17.98
C ALA A 359 8.00 6.13 17.84
N LEU A 360 8.84 5.26 17.29
CA LEU A 360 8.58 3.83 17.16
C LEU A 360 9.19 3.09 18.35
N THR A 361 8.42 2.20 18.98
CA THR A 361 8.91 1.34 20.07
C THR A 361 8.64 -0.10 19.73
N TYR A 362 9.68 -0.93 19.71
CA TYR A 362 9.52 -2.37 19.45
C TYR A 362 8.61 -3.02 20.48
N THR A 363 7.63 -3.80 20.01
CA THR A 363 6.63 -4.45 20.87
C THR A 363 7.14 -5.73 21.53
N GLY A 364 8.26 -6.29 21.07
CA GLY A 364 8.67 -7.65 21.43
C GLY A 364 8.22 -8.71 20.41
N ASN A 365 7.36 -8.36 19.44
CA ASN A 365 6.83 -9.29 18.45
C ASN A 365 7.63 -9.28 17.12
N SER A 366 8.13 -10.45 16.74
CA SER A 366 8.83 -10.71 15.47
C SER A 366 8.42 -12.04 14.86
N TYR A 367 8.43 -12.14 13.53
CA TYR A 367 7.96 -13.31 12.80
C TYR A 367 8.88 -13.63 11.64
N LYS A 368 9.21 -14.91 11.44
CA LYS A 368 9.91 -15.35 10.23
C LYS A 368 8.93 -15.49 9.07
N ILE A 369 9.28 -14.90 7.94
CA ILE A 369 8.53 -14.96 6.70
C ILE A 369 9.48 -14.71 5.53
N ASP A 370 9.63 -15.73 4.69
CA ASP A 370 10.53 -15.68 3.54
C ASP A 370 10.08 -14.62 2.53
N GLY A 371 10.97 -13.68 2.24
CA GLY A 371 10.83 -12.66 1.21
C GLY A 371 9.62 -11.74 1.34
N ALA A 372 9.08 -11.46 2.52
CA ALA A 372 7.96 -10.51 2.63
C ALA A 372 8.31 -9.12 2.09
N VAL A 373 7.45 -8.56 1.22
CA VAL A 373 7.71 -7.29 0.51
C VAL A 373 6.55 -6.30 0.50
N SER A 374 5.32 -6.74 0.78
CA SER A 374 4.12 -5.90 0.78
C SER A 374 3.16 -6.38 1.86
N LEU A 375 2.62 -5.45 2.63
CA LEU A 375 1.74 -5.70 3.77
C LEU A 375 0.45 -4.89 3.64
N TYR A 376 -0.69 -5.52 3.94
CA TYR A 376 -2.00 -4.86 3.97
C TYR A 376 -2.80 -5.36 5.18
N VAL A 377 -3.54 -4.49 5.85
CA VAL A 377 -4.42 -4.86 6.97
C VAL A 377 -5.85 -4.47 6.66
N ALA A 378 -6.80 -5.39 6.91
CA ALA A 378 -8.23 -5.12 6.82
C ALA A 378 -9.02 -5.84 7.93
N GLU A 379 -10.17 -5.29 8.29
CA GLU A 379 -11.07 -5.83 9.30
C GLU A 379 -12.13 -6.74 8.65
N TYR A 380 -12.33 -7.92 9.25
CA TYR A 380 -13.29 -8.96 8.82
C TYR A 380 -14.27 -9.36 9.90
#